data_AF-A0A7L4ZH44-F1
#
_entry.id   AF-A0A7L4ZH44-F1
#
_cell.length_a   1.000
_cell.length_b   1.000
_cell.length_c   1.000
_cell.angle_alpha   90.00
_cell.angle_beta   90.00
_cell.angle_gamma   90.00
#
_symmetry.space_group_name_H-M   'P 1'
#
loop_
_entity.id
_entity.type
_entity.pdbx_description
1 polymer ?
#
loop_
_entity_poly.entity_id
_entity_poly.type
_entity_poly.pdbx_seq_one_letter_code
_entity_poly.pdbx_strand_id
1 'polypeptide(L)'
;MYNQLLGSSLLGNSYGISSGSFSFVNLVLANATSHTRTRWQTFMSDKLKSIKSWINKNGYPLEMKVAKTLKEHGFDIAQSILYKDSETGKYRETDIIAHVTKGINNVWFNLTFIFECKKTIGKPWVVFTNHSDNKSQNIQPPLFASKNAQILVQTILKNNDYRSPILFPDLKKYGYNIVTSHSENKNLAYSATQSVTKATEYLVKKSNESNKKFCNIYVPIVVIEGDLIEASLNYDNDIELLEVDYSTVVSTKSFEEQNSSLLTVVTSDYFGKFAMELMGDCEQFFKNYSKEIELISKNHPTNIPTNIYDNDF
;
A
#
# COMPACT_ATOMS: atom_id res chain seq x y z
N MET A 1 -36.14 9.45 -2.08
CA MET A 1 -36.34 8.51 -3.21
C MET A 1 -35.69 7.19 -2.81
N TYR A 2 -36.35 6.09 -2.50
CA TYR A 2 -37.69 5.60 -2.81
C TYR A 2 -38.08 4.69 -1.62
N ASN A 3 -39.10 5.06 -0.84
CA ASN A 3 -39.80 4.16 0.09
C ASN A 3 -41.04 4.89 0.57
N GLN A 4 -42.13 4.76 -0.18
CA GLN A 4 -43.50 5.04 0.27
C GLN A 4 -44.49 4.58 -0.81
N LEU A 5 -45.68 4.21 -0.34
CA LEU A 5 -46.89 3.84 -1.08
C LEU A 5 -47.00 2.37 -1.47
N LEU A 6 -47.79 1.63 -0.68
CA LEU A 6 -49.15 1.27 -1.08
C LEU A 6 -49.94 0.86 0.17
N GLY A 7 -50.72 1.82 0.68
CA GLY A 7 -51.91 1.51 1.45
C GLY A 7 -53.08 1.41 0.48
N SER A 8 -53.87 0.35 0.61
CA SER A 8 -55.23 0.28 0.07
C SER A 8 -56.15 -0.19 1.18
N SER A 9 -56.84 0.78 1.77
CA SER A 9 -58.13 0.56 2.42
C SER A 9 -59.18 0.98 1.41
N LEU A 10 -60.19 0.14 1.17
CA LEU A 10 -61.55 0.58 0.84
C LEU A 10 -62.52 -0.58 1.05
N LEU A 11 -63.39 -0.34 2.03
CA LEU A 11 -64.81 -0.71 2.14
C LEU A 11 -65.18 -2.14 2.53
N GLY A 12 -65.91 -2.18 3.65
CA GLY A 12 -66.48 -3.38 4.21
C GLY A 12 -67.77 -3.81 3.53
N ASN A 13 -68.18 -5.03 3.84
CA ASN A 13 -69.50 -5.26 4.41
C ASN A 13 -69.51 -6.65 5.05
N SER A 14 -70.20 -6.72 6.18
CA SER A 14 -70.51 -7.90 6.95
C SER A 14 -71.17 -8.97 6.09
N TYR A 15 -70.57 -10.16 6.00
CA TYR A 15 -71.28 -11.40 5.76
C TYR A 15 -70.74 -12.49 6.68
N GLY A 16 -71.67 -13.28 7.19
CA GLY A 16 -71.54 -14.14 8.35
C GLY A 16 -70.41 -15.16 8.28
N ILE A 17 -70.03 -15.58 9.48
CA ILE A 17 -69.22 -16.75 9.77
C ILE A 17 -69.91 -17.96 9.11
N SER A 18 -69.43 -18.29 7.91
CA SER A 18 -69.61 -19.61 7.30
C SER A 18 -68.36 -20.41 7.65
N SER A 19 -68.53 -21.35 8.59
CA SER A 19 -67.59 -22.42 8.86
C SER A 19 -67.48 -23.31 7.62
N GLY A 20 -66.65 -22.89 6.66
CA GLY A 20 -66.50 -23.56 5.36
C GLY A 20 -65.03 -23.66 5.01
N SER A 21 -64.46 -24.84 5.29
CA SER A 21 -63.20 -25.36 4.76
C SER A 21 -62.12 -24.33 4.41
N PHE A 22 -61.19 -24.10 5.35
CA PHE A 22 -59.82 -23.75 4.96
C PHE A 22 -59.36 -24.86 4.00
N SER A 23 -59.48 -24.60 2.70
CA SER A 23 -59.13 -25.57 1.66
C SER A 23 -57.70 -26.03 1.92
N PHE A 24 -57.53 -27.35 2.03
CA PHE A 24 -56.24 -28.02 2.21
C PHE A 24 -55.17 -27.45 1.23
N VAL A 25 -55.61 -27.00 0.04
CA VAL A 25 -54.79 -26.37 -0.99
C VAL A 25 -54.14 -25.06 -0.52
N ASN A 26 -54.85 -24.20 0.20
CA ASN A 26 -54.29 -22.92 0.69
C ASN A 26 -53.28 -23.12 1.83
N LEU A 27 -53.50 -24.12 2.70
CA LEU A 27 -52.54 -24.49 3.74
C LEU A 27 -51.28 -25.11 3.12
N VAL A 28 -51.42 -25.95 2.10
CA VAL A 28 -50.31 -26.55 1.36
C VAL A 28 -49.50 -25.49 0.61
N LEU A 29 -50.15 -24.51 -0.03
CA LEU A 29 -49.47 -23.40 -0.72
C LEU A 29 -48.75 -22.45 0.25
N ALA A 30 -49.33 -22.14 1.41
CA ALA A 30 -48.68 -21.35 2.46
C ALA A 30 -47.47 -22.08 3.07
N ASN A 31 -47.56 -23.40 3.28
CA ASN A 31 -46.42 -24.20 3.75
C ASN A 31 -45.34 -24.38 2.67
N ALA A 32 -45.71 -24.52 1.39
CA ALA A 32 -44.72 -24.62 0.31
C ALA A 32 -43.95 -23.30 0.11
N THR A 33 -44.63 -22.15 0.26
CA THR A 33 -44.01 -20.82 0.17
C THR A 33 -43.15 -20.49 1.40
N SER A 34 -43.53 -20.92 2.61
CA SER A 34 -42.68 -20.78 3.80
C SER A 34 -41.45 -21.69 3.74
N HIS A 35 -41.59 -22.96 3.35
CA HIS A 35 -40.46 -23.88 3.18
C HIS A 35 -39.47 -23.44 2.10
N THR A 36 -39.96 -22.93 0.97
CA THR A 36 -39.08 -22.37 -0.07
C THR A 36 -38.34 -21.13 0.44
N ARG A 37 -39.03 -20.19 1.10
CA ARG A 37 -38.40 -18.99 1.69
C ARG A 37 -37.32 -19.34 2.72
N THR A 38 -37.59 -20.27 3.63
CA THR A 38 -36.60 -20.72 4.62
C THR A 38 -35.40 -21.41 3.95
N ARG A 39 -35.65 -22.25 2.93
CA ARG A 39 -34.58 -22.91 2.17
C ARG A 39 -33.68 -21.91 1.42
N TRP A 40 -34.27 -20.86 0.82
CA TRP A 40 -33.51 -19.78 0.17
C TRP A 40 -32.69 -18.97 1.17
N GLN A 41 -33.22 -18.68 2.36
CA GLN A 41 -32.49 -17.99 3.42
C GLN A 41 -31.31 -18.82 3.93
N THR A 42 -31.50 -20.12 4.17
CA THR A 42 -30.42 -21.03 4.58
C THR A 42 -29.36 -21.14 3.50
N PHE A 43 -29.74 -21.34 2.23
CA PHE A 43 -28.80 -21.41 1.10
C PHE A 43 -27.99 -20.11 0.95
N MET A 44 -28.63 -18.95 1.07
CA MET A 44 -27.96 -17.65 1.00
C MET A 44 -26.99 -17.46 2.19
N SER A 45 -27.40 -17.86 3.40
CA SER A 45 -26.53 -17.87 4.58
C SER A 45 -25.29 -18.74 4.36
N ASP A 46 -25.44 -19.95 3.82
CA ASP A 46 -24.32 -20.87 3.63
C ASP A 46 -23.39 -20.41 2.50
N LYS A 47 -23.95 -19.84 1.43
CA LYS A 47 -23.17 -19.19 0.37
C LYS A 47 -22.36 -18.02 0.93
N LEU A 48 -22.95 -17.16 1.76
CA LEU A 48 -22.25 -16.04 2.38
C LEU A 48 -21.15 -16.51 3.34
N LYS A 49 -21.37 -17.57 4.13
CA LYS A 49 -20.33 -18.19 4.97
C LYS A 49 -19.17 -18.71 4.13
N SER A 50 -19.46 -19.37 3.02
CA SER A 50 -18.45 -19.87 2.08
C SER A 50 -17.61 -18.73 1.48
N ILE A 51 -18.27 -17.67 1.01
CA ILE A 51 -17.59 -16.46 0.50
C ILE A 51 -16.73 -15.82 1.59
N LYS A 52 -17.26 -15.65 2.81
CA LYS A 52 -16.49 -15.09 3.94
C LYS A 52 -15.28 -15.95 4.28
N SER A 53 -15.43 -17.27 4.27
CA SER A 53 -14.29 -18.17 4.48
C SER A 53 -13.25 -18.06 3.38
N TRP A 54 -13.67 -17.92 2.12
CA TRP A 54 -12.75 -17.70 1.00
C TRP A 54 -12.01 -16.37 1.14
N ILE A 55 -12.71 -15.26 1.41
CA ILE A 55 -12.10 -13.94 1.64
C ILE A 55 -11.06 -14.01 2.77
N ASN A 56 -11.41 -14.63 3.90
CA ASN A 56 -10.52 -14.74 5.06
C ASN A 56 -9.25 -15.58 4.84
N LYS A 57 -9.28 -16.49 3.85
CA LYS A 57 -8.12 -17.32 3.47
C LYS A 57 -7.16 -16.60 2.54
N ASN A 58 -7.59 -15.52 1.89
CA ASN A 58 -6.79 -14.75 0.93
C ASN A 58 -6.18 -13.49 1.58
N GLY A 59 -5.43 -12.71 0.79
CA GLY A 59 -4.79 -11.45 1.22
C GLY A 59 -5.74 -10.27 1.42
N TYR A 60 -6.95 -10.31 0.85
CA TYR A 60 -7.89 -9.18 0.86
C TYR A 60 -8.15 -8.56 2.25
N PRO A 61 -8.35 -9.34 3.34
CA PRO A 61 -8.56 -8.73 4.66
C PRO A 61 -7.38 -7.89 5.13
N LEU A 62 -6.15 -8.29 4.81
CA LEU A 62 -4.95 -7.52 5.15
C LEU A 62 -4.95 -6.19 4.38
N GLU A 63 -5.15 -6.24 3.06
CA GLU A 63 -5.23 -5.06 2.20
C GLU A 63 -6.31 -4.07 2.69
N MET A 64 -7.51 -4.57 3.01
CA MET A 64 -8.61 -3.75 3.52
C MET A 64 -8.27 -3.09 4.87
N LYS A 65 -7.61 -3.82 5.77
CA LYS A 65 -7.19 -3.28 7.08
C LYS A 65 -6.12 -2.22 6.91
N VAL A 66 -5.08 -2.48 6.12
CA VAL A 66 -3.99 -1.52 5.84
C VAL A 66 -4.55 -0.23 5.23
N ALA A 67 -5.41 -0.34 4.22
CA ALA A 67 -6.05 0.83 3.59
C ALA A 67 -6.90 1.63 4.59
N LYS A 68 -7.71 0.94 5.40
CA LYS A 68 -8.51 1.59 6.44
C LYS A 68 -7.61 2.33 7.45
N THR A 69 -6.57 1.68 7.95
CA THR A 69 -5.63 2.28 8.92
C THR A 69 -4.95 3.52 8.36
N LEU A 70 -4.47 3.47 7.11
CA LEU A 70 -3.87 4.65 6.45
C LEU A 70 -4.87 5.80 6.35
N LYS A 71 -6.12 5.51 5.93
CA LYS A 71 -7.16 6.53 5.85
C LYS A 71 -7.48 7.15 7.21
N GLU A 72 -7.53 6.34 8.27
CA GLU A 72 -7.76 6.81 9.66
C GLU A 72 -6.63 7.72 10.16
N HIS A 73 -5.42 7.57 9.64
CA HIS A 73 -4.25 8.42 9.95
C HIS A 73 -4.06 9.60 8.97
N GLY A 74 -5.03 9.88 8.10
CA GLY A 74 -5.07 11.10 7.29
C GLY A 74 -4.39 11.00 5.91
N PHE A 75 -4.06 9.79 5.44
CA PHE A 75 -3.54 9.61 4.08
C PHE A 75 -4.66 9.64 3.03
N ASP A 76 -4.38 10.23 1.88
CA ASP A 76 -5.19 10.04 0.67
C ASP A 76 -4.82 8.70 0.02
N ILE A 77 -5.82 7.83 -0.19
CA ILE A 77 -5.58 6.45 -0.66
C ILE A 77 -6.27 6.14 -1.99
N ALA A 78 -5.64 5.26 -2.74
CA ALA A 78 -6.20 4.55 -3.89
C ALA A 78 -5.86 3.06 -3.78
N GLN A 79 -6.75 2.18 -4.24
CA GLN A 79 -6.56 0.73 -4.21
C GLN A 79 -6.70 0.15 -5.61
N SER A 80 -6.04 -0.99 -5.87
CA SER A 80 -6.15 -1.73 -7.13
C SER A 80 -5.82 -0.89 -8.38
N ILE A 81 -4.79 -0.04 -8.29
CA ILE A 81 -4.33 0.77 -9.41
C ILE A 81 -3.50 -0.09 -10.38
N LEU A 82 -3.83 -0.03 -11.66
CA LEU A 82 -3.14 -0.78 -12.70
C LEU A 82 -1.82 -0.09 -13.10
N TYR A 83 -0.74 -0.86 -13.16
CA TYR A 83 0.54 -0.47 -13.74
C TYR A 83 0.95 -1.44 -14.85
N LYS A 84 1.75 -0.97 -15.82
CA LYS A 84 2.29 -1.82 -16.89
C LYS A 84 3.67 -2.30 -16.47
N ASP A 85 3.81 -3.60 -16.25
CA ASP A 85 5.09 -4.26 -15.96
C ASP A 85 6.04 -4.07 -17.15
N SER A 86 7.21 -3.48 -16.91
CA SER A 86 8.18 -3.11 -17.93
C SER A 86 8.79 -4.32 -18.63
N GLU A 87 8.93 -5.45 -17.92
CA GLU A 87 9.53 -6.67 -18.46
C GLU A 87 8.54 -7.48 -19.30
N THR A 88 7.30 -7.63 -18.81
CA THR A 88 6.32 -8.51 -19.45
C THR A 88 5.33 -7.76 -20.35
N GLY A 89 5.27 -6.43 -20.24
CA GLY A 89 4.29 -5.59 -20.94
C GLY A 89 2.85 -5.76 -20.46
N LYS A 90 2.59 -6.61 -19.47
CA LYS A 90 1.25 -6.91 -18.94
C LYS A 90 0.85 -5.88 -17.88
N TYR A 91 -0.46 -5.64 -17.78
CA TYR A 91 -1.00 -4.87 -16.67
C TYR A 91 -1.08 -5.73 -15.40
N ARG A 92 -0.70 -5.13 -14.28
CA ARG A 92 -0.75 -5.69 -12.93
C ARG A 92 -1.36 -4.65 -12.00
N GLU A 93 -1.91 -5.11 -10.89
CA GLU A 93 -2.52 -4.22 -9.88
C GLU A 93 -1.54 -3.99 -8.74
N THR A 94 -1.52 -2.77 -8.21
CA THR A 94 -0.97 -2.47 -6.88
C THR A 94 -2.04 -2.69 -5.84
N ASP A 95 -1.66 -3.10 -4.63
CA ASP A 95 -2.64 -3.27 -3.56
C ASP A 95 -3.15 -1.91 -3.08
N ILE A 96 -2.26 -1.03 -2.62
CA ILE A 96 -2.61 0.29 -2.08
C ILE A 96 -1.56 1.32 -2.49
N ILE A 97 -2.02 2.52 -2.87
CA ILE A 97 -1.21 3.72 -2.97
C ILE A 97 -1.74 4.70 -1.94
N ALA A 98 -0.88 5.21 -1.07
CA ALA A 98 -1.21 6.28 -0.14
C ALA A 98 -0.33 7.49 -0.40
N HIS A 99 -0.83 8.69 -0.16
CA HIS A 99 -0.01 9.89 -0.31
C HIS A 99 -0.41 11.02 0.64
N VAL A 100 0.55 11.89 0.89
CA VAL A 100 0.37 13.17 1.56
C VAL A 100 0.82 14.26 0.60
N THR A 101 -0.01 15.29 0.43
CA THR A 101 0.18 16.34 -0.56
C THR A 101 0.21 17.73 0.06
N LYS A 102 1.13 18.57 -0.42
CA LYS A 102 1.20 20.00 -0.08
C LYS A 102 1.34 20.84 -1.35
N GLY A 103 0.44 21.79 -1.55
CA GLY A 103 0.50 22.73 -2.68
C GLY A 103 1.32 23.98 -2.34
N ILE A 104 2.36 24.28 -3.14
CA ILE A 104 3.21 25.48 -2.98
C ILE A 104 3.50 26.05 -4.36
N ASN A 105 3.24 27.36 -4.57
CA ASN A 105 3.46 28.06 -5.86
C ASN A 105 2.85 27.33 -7.07
N ASN A 106 1.64 26.77 -6.91
CA ASN A 106 0.95 25.95 -7.92
C ASN A 106 1.73 24.69 -8.35
N VAL A 107 2.59 24.16 -7.46
CA VAL A 107 3.26 22.87 -7.58
C VAL A 107 2.78 21.97 -6.45
N TRP A 108 2.38 20.74 -6.78
CA TRP A 108 1.97 19.74 -5.81
C TRP A 108 3.18 18.92 -5.34
N PHE A 109 3.56 19.05 -4.09
CA PHE A 109 4.60 18.23 -3.47
C PHE A 109 3.96 17.03 -2.80
N ASN A 110 4.38 15.84 -3.21
CA ASN A 110 3.79 14.58 -2.79
C ASN A 110 4.86 13.70 -2.13
N LEU A 111 4.47 13.06 -1.03
CA LEU A 111 5.13 11.89 -0.48
C LEU A 111 4.18 10.71 -0.74
N THR A 112 4.57 9.81 -1.64
CA THR A 112 3.73 8.70 -2.11
C THR A 112 4.29 7.37 -1.64
N PHE A 113 3.44 6.54 -1.06
CA PHE A 113 3.76 5.23 -0.52
C PHE A 113 3.03 4.17 -1.34
N ILE A 114 3.77 3.19 -1.88
CA ILE A 114 3.21 2.08 -2.64
C ILE A 114 3.27 0.86 -1.74
N PHE A 115 2.14 0.28 -1.39
CA PHE A 115 2.06 -0.88 -0.53
C PHE A 115 1.76 -2.15 -1.33
N GLU A 116 2.46 -3.22 -0.97
CA GLU A 116 2.14 -4.60 -1.32
C GLU A 116 1.86 -5.36 -0.02
N CYS A 117 0.75 -6.09 0.06
CA CYS A 117 0.32 -6.86 1.22
C CYS A 117 0.55 -8.36 0.98
N LYS A 118 1.16 -9.04 1.96
CA LYS A 118 1.37 -10.49 1.89
C LYS A 118 0.99 -11.19 3.18
N LYS A 119 0.10 -12.17 3.06
CA LYS A 119 -0.21 -13.09 4.14
C LYS A 119 0.76 -14.27 4.11
N THR A 120 1.55 -14.45 5.17
CA THR A 120 2.59 -15.48 5.28
C THR A 120 2.51 -16.16 6.64
N ILE A 121 1.70 -17.23 6.72
CA ILE A 121 1.53 -17.99 7.97
C ILE A 121 2.60 -19.08 8.06
N GLY A 122 3.32 -19.13 9.19
CA GLY A 122 4.26 -20.21 9.53
C GLY A 122 5.53 -20.24 8.68
N LYS A 123 5.83 -19.15 7.96
CA LYS A 123 7.03 -19.00 7.13
C LYS A 123 7.60 -17.58 7.31
N PRO A 124 8.42 -17.34 8.36
CA PRO A 124 8.96 -16.02 8.63
C PRO A 124 9.68 -15.45 7.41
N TRP A 125 9.61 -14.13 7.27
CA TRP A 125 10.49 -13.42 6.35
C TRP A 125 11.79 -13.08 7.07
N VAL A 126 12.91 -13.38 6.43
CA VAL A 126 14.24 -13.17 6.98
C VAL A 126 14.95 -12.11 6.15
N VAL A 127 15.29 -11.01 6.79
CA VAL A 127 16.11 -9.92 6.25
C VAL A 127 17.55 -10.15 6.67
N PHE A 128 18.45 -10.29 5.71
CA PHE A 128 19.87 -10.43 6.02
C PHE A 128 20.52 -9.06 6.15
N THR A 129 21.07 -8.76 7.32
CA THR A 129 21.68 -7.48 7.67
C THR A 129 23.18 -7.62 7.90
N ASN A 130 23.91 -6.52 7.71
CA ASN A 130 25.33 -6.44 8.08
C ASN A 130 25.46 -5.45 9.23
N HIS A 131 25.68 -5.95 10.45
CA HIS A 131 26.11 -5.11 11.57
C HIS A 131 27.62 -4.87 11.47
N SER A 132 28.08 -4.23 10.40
CA SER A 132 29.47 -3.78 10.34
C SER A 132 29.56 -2.33 10.81
N ASP A 133 30.43 -2.07 11.79
CA ASP A 133 30.81 -0.72 12.26
C ASP A 133 31.52 0.14 11.19
N ASN A 134 31.56 -0.33 9.94
CA ASN A 134 32.23 0.36 8.85
C ASN A 134 31.57 1.72 8.59
N LYS A 135 32.29 2.77 9.00
CA LYS A 135 31.94 4.17 8.81
C LYS A 135 31.93 4.51 7.32
N SER A 136 30.75 4.94 6.87
CA SER A 136 30.46 5.82 5.73
C SER A 136 31.18 5.52 4.43
N GLN A 137 30.43 4.94 3.49
CA GLN A 137 30.34 5.63 2.22
C GLN A 137 29.19 6.63 2.35
N ASN A 138 29.37 7.87 1.88
CA ASN A 138 28.29 8.84 1.68
C ASN A 138 27.37 8.30 0.56
N ILE A 139 26.66 7.22 0.85
CA ILE A 139 25.74 6.60 -0.10
C ILE A 139 24.49 7.46 -0.04
N GLN A 140 24.20 8.14 -1.16
CA GLN A 140 22.92 8.77 -1.33
C GLN A 140 21.84 7.69 -1.23
N PRO A 141 20.82 7.83 -0.37
CA PRO A 141 19.75 6.85 -0.28
C PRO A 141 19.13 6.70 -1.67
N PRO A 142 19.08 5.47 -2.21
CA PRO A 142 18.56 5.25 -3.54
C PRO A 142 17.03 5.32 -3.47
N LEU A 143 16.51 6.53 -3.69
CA LEU A 143 15.10 6.84 -3.57
C LEU A 143 14.44 6.91 -4.94
N PHE A 144 13.22 6.38 -5.02
CA PHE A 144 12.36 6.61 -6.16
C PHE A 144 11.82 8.04 -6.10
N ALA A 145 12.09 8.83 -7.13
CA ALA A 145 11.72 10.23 -7.15
C ALA A 145 11.50 10.70 -8.59
N SER A 146 10.54 11.62 -8.77
CA SER A 146 10.43 12.38 -10.01
C SER A 146 11.69 13.24 -10.22
N LYS A 147 11.96 13.69 -11.44
CA LYS A 147 13.19 14.44 -11.78
C LYS A 147 13.40 15.65 -10.89
N ASN A 148 12.37 16.46 -10.67
CA ASN A 148 12.47 17.61 -9.77
C ASN A 148 12.59 17.20 -8.28
N ALA A 149 12.02 16.07 -7.88
CA ALA A 149 12.19 15.51 -6.54
C ALA A 149 13.60 14.96 -6.31
N GLN A 150 14.28 14.45 -7.33
CA GLN A 150 15.71 14.11 -7.23
C GLN A 150 16.55 15.35 -6.93
N ILE A 151 16.26 16.49 -7.57
CA ILE A 151 16.91 17.77 -7.28
C ILE A 151 16.58 18.24 -5.85
N LEU A 152 15.32 18.09 -5.41
CA LEU A 152 14.91 18.37 -4.02
C LEU A 152 15.74 17.55 -3.02
N VAL A 153 15.79 16.23 -3.19
CA VAL A 153 16.52 15.32 -2.30
C VAL A 153 18.00 15.68 -2.28
N GLN A 154 18.63 15.92 -3.44
CA GLN A 154 20.03 16.35 -3.49
C GLN A 154 20.28 17.67 -2.76
N THR A 155 19.32 18.60 -2.82
CA THR A 155 19.39 19.88 -2.11
C THR A 155 19.27 19.68 -0.60
N ILE A 156 18.34 18.84 -0.15
CA ILE A 156 18.17 18.46 1.25
C ILE A 156 19.43 17.81 1.81
N LEU A 157 19.98 16.82 1.09
CA LEU A 157 21.15 16.07 1.56
C LEU A 157 22.40 16.94 1.72
N LYS A 158 22.51 18.06 0.99
CA LYS A 158 23.62 19.01 1.08
C LYS A 158 23.47 20.02 2.22
N ASN A 159 22.24 20.39 2.55
CA ASN A 159 21.96 21.57 3.38
C ASN A 159 21.37 21.24 4.75
N ASN A 160 21.03 19.96 5.00
CA ASN A 160 20.26 19.59 6.18
C ASN A 160 20.68 18.23 6.76
N ASP A 161 20.88 18.22 8.08
CA ASP A 161 21.22 17.04 8.88
C ASP A 161 19.99 16.26 9.34
N TYR A 162 18.78 16.82 9.22
CA TYR A 162 17.56 16.08 9.54
C TYR A 162 17.44 14.88 8.60
N ARG A 163 17.17 13.73 9.20
CA ARG A 163 16.88 12.45 8.53
C ARG A 163 15.58 11.93 9.13
N SER A 164 14.51 11.96 8.35
CA SER A 164 13.28 11.26 8.70
C SER A 164 13.60 9.75 8.72
N PRO A 165 13.38 9.04 9.85
CA PRO A 165 13.75 7.64 9.96
C PRO A 165 13.11 6.73 8.89
N ILE A 166 11.90 7.05 8.42
CA ILE A 166 11.20 6.22 7.43
C ILE A 166 11.48 6.70 6.00
N LEU A 167 11.47 8.00 5.73
CA LEU A 167 11.70 8.54 4.38
C LEU A 167 13.19 8.55 3.99
N PHE A 168 14.06 8.73 4.97
CA PHE A 168 15.52 8.80 4.84
C PHE A 168 16.19 7.91 5.89
N PRO A 169 15.99 6.58 5.82
CA PRO A 169 16.48 5.66 6.83
C PRO A 169 18.02 5.66 6.93
N ASP A 170 18.52 5.30 8.12
CA ASP A 170 19.95 5.13 8.34
C ASP A 170 20.47 3.93 7.53
N LEU A 171 21.27 4.23 6.50
CA LEU A 171 21.91 3.23 5.65
C LEU A 171 23.01 2.43 6.36
N LYS A 172 23.21 2.58 7.67
CA LYS A 172 24.04 1.63 8.43
C LYS A 172 23.26 0.41 8.90
N LYS A 173 21.92 0.46 8.84
CA LYS A 173 21.03 -0.56 9.41
C LYS A 173 20.08 -1.15 8.37
N TYR A 174 20.51 -1.29 7.12
CA TYR A 174 19.70 -1.91 6.08
C TYR A 174 20.04 -3.39 5.88
N GLY A 175 19.02 -4.15 5.47
CA GLY A 175 19.18 -5.48 4.94
C GLY A 175 19.62 -5.47 3.48
N TYR A 176 20.58 -6.31 3.11
CA TYR A 176 21.03 -6.45 1.73
C TYR A 176 20.25 -7.51 0.95
N ASN A 177 19.43 -8.33 1.63
CA ASN A 177 18.60 -9.34 1.00
C ASN A 177 17.39 -9.69 1.89
N ILE A 178 16.33 -10.22 1.29
CA ILE A 178 15.15 -10.71 2.00
C ILE A 178 14.60 -11.99 1.37
N VAL A 179 14.28 -12.96 2.21
CA VAL A 179 13.76 -14.27 1.79
C VAL A 179 12.60 -14.74 2.65
N THR A 180 11.72 -15.55 2.08
CA THR A 180 10.77 -16.35 2.86
C THR A 180 11.45 -17.63 3.32
N SER A 181 11.48 -17.90 4.62
CA SER A 181 12.05 -19.15 5.15
C SER A 181 11.26 -20.37 4.67
N HIS A 182 11.93 -21.52 4.60
CA HIS A 182 11.33 -22.81 4.24
C HIS A 182 10.50 -22.76 2.94
N SER A 183 10.94 -21.95 1.97
CA SER A 183 10.32 -21.88 0.64
C SER A 183 11.07 -22.78 -0.34
N GLU A 184 10.45 -23.89 -0.76
CA GLU A 184 11.07 -24.83 -1.70
C GLU A 184 10.98 -24.37 -3.17
N ASN A 185 9.98 -23.55 -3.54
CA ASN A 185 9.67 -23.24 -4.94
C ASN A 185 9.51 -21.76 -5.29
N LYS A 186 9.00 -20.93 -4.37
CA LYS A 186 8.71 -19.51 -4.63
C LYS A 186 9.03 -18.67 -3.41
N ASN A 187 10.04 -17.81 -3.53
CA ASN A 187 10.36 -16.82 -2.52
C ASN A 187 9.30 -15.71 -2.58
N LEU A 188 8.33 -15.76 -1.67
CA LEU A 188 7.22 -14.79 -1.61
C LEU A 188 7.75 -13.39 -1.33
N ALA A 189 8.74 -13.27 -0.44
CA ALA A 189 9.39 -12.00 -0.13
C ALA A 189 9.98 -11.36 -1.39
N TYR A 190 10.79 -12.11 -2.14
CA TYR A 190 11.35 -11.63 -3.41
C TYR A 190 10.25 -11.23 -4.41
N SER A 191 9.20 -12.04 -4.55
CA SER A 191 8.13 -11.71 -5.49
C SER A 191 7.36 -10.44 -5.11
N ALA A 192 7.18 -10.19 -3.81
CA ALA A 192 6.51 -9.00 -3.29
C ALA A 192 7.38 -7.75 -3.45
N THR A 193 8.68 -7.83 -3.12
CA THR A 193 9.62 -6.73 -3.33
C THR A 193 9.74 -6.36 -4.80
N GLN A 194 9.80 -7.34 -5.70
CA GLN A 194 9.80 -7.07 -7.14
C GLN A 194 8.50 -6.42 -7.63
N SER A 195 7.34 -6.87 -7.14
CA SER A 195 6.03 -6.30 -7.50
C SER A 195 5.94 -4.82 -7.13
N VAL A 196 6.21 -4.48 -5.86
CA VAL A 196 6.11 -3.11 -5.36
C VAL A 196 7.14 -2.19 -6.02
N THR A 197 8.35 -2.69 -6.27
CA THR A 197 9.41 -1.92 -6.94
C THR A 197 9.05 -1.62 -8.40
N LYS A 198 8.55 -2.60 -9.16
CA LYS A 198 8.10 -2.39 -10.55
C LYS A 198 6.93 -1.43 -10.65
N ALA A 199 5.98 -1.53 -9.73
CA ALA A 199 4.88 -0.57 -9.64
C ALA A 199 5.41 0.85 -9.41
N THR A 200 6.35 0.99 -8.48
CA THR A 200 6.97 2.28 -8.14
C THR A 200 7.74 2.88 -9.32
N GLU A 201 8.55 2.08 -10.03
CA GLU A 201 9.25 2.51 -11.24
C GLU A 201 8.30 2.99 -12.34
N TYR A 202 7.19 2.28 -12.55
CA TYR A 202 6.16 2.69 -13.50
C TYR A 202 5.59 4.06 -13.14
N LEU A 203 5.28 4.30 -11.86
CA LEU A 203 4.75 5.58 -11.38
C LEU A 203 5.78 6.71 -11.52
N VAL A 204 7.05 6.47 -11.16
CA VAL A 204 8.15 7.43 -11.38
C VAL A 204 8.26 7.80 -12.86
N LYS A 205 8.25 6.79 -13.74
CA LYS A 205 8.29 7.00 -15.19
C LYS A 205 7.12 7.85 -15.67
N LYS A 206 5.89 7.49 -15.28
CA LYS A 206 4.68 8.26 -15.64
C LYS A 206 4.71 9.67 -15.11
N SER A 207 5.29 9.86 -13.94
CA SER A 207 5.51 11.19 -13.40
C SER A 207 6.45 12.03 -14.24
N ASN A 208 7.55 11.44 -14.68
CA ASN A 208 8.56 12.14 -15.48
C ASN A 208 8.11 12.41 -16.92
N GLU A 209 7.11 11.68 -17.41
CA GLU A 209 6.45 11.91 -18.70
C GLU A 209 5.35 12.99 -18.62
N SER A 210 4.95 13.41 -17.42
CA SER A 210 3.85 14.36 -17.23
C SER A 210 4.32 15.82 -17.30
N ASN A 211 3.52 16.68 -17.95
CA ASN A 211 3.68 18.14 -17.94
C ASN A 211 3.04 18.82 -16.71
N LYS A 212 2.46 18.04 -15.80
CA LYS A 212 1.84 18.60 -14.59
C LYS A 212 2.91 19.13 -13.63
N LYS A 213 2.53 20.16 -12.88
CA LYS A 213 3.35 20.76 -11.84
C LYS A 213 3.26 19.95 -10.54
N PHE A 214 4.03 18.88 -10.44
CA PHE A 214 4.18 18.15 -9.19
C PHE A 214 5.62 17.67 -8.99
N CYS A 215 5.97 17.45 -7.72
CA CYS A 215 7.25 16.95 -7.25
C CYS A 215 6.95 15.78 -6.31
N ASN A 216 7.38 14.56 -6.64
CA ASN A 216 6.97 13.36 -5.92
C ASN A 216 8.15 12.49 -5.50
N ILE A 217 8.20 12.16 -4.21
CA ILE A 217 9.08 11.12 -3.65
C ILE A 217 8.22 9.89 -3.41
N TYR A 218 8.73 8.74 -3.86
CA TYR A 218 8.05 7.46 -3.79
C TYR A 218 8.78 6.50 -2.84
N VAL A 219 8.02 5.84 -1.97
CA VAL A 219 8.55 4.89 -0.98
C VAL A 219 7.79 3.57 -1.10
N PRO A 220 8.44 2.49 -1.56
CA PRO A 220 7.82 1.16 -1.61
C PRO A 220 7.82 0.51 -0.23
N ILE A 221 6.68 -0.05 0.16
CA ILE A 221 6.47 -0.68 1.47
C ILE A 221 5.79 -2.04 1.26
N VAL A 222 6.25 -3.06 1.98
CA VAL A 222 5.58 -4.37 2.02
C VAL A 222 5.02 -4.58 3.42
N VAL A 223 3.71 -4.86 3.51
CA VAL A 223 3.06 -5.22 4.77
C VAL A 223 2.86 -6.73 4.81
N ILE A 224 3.31 -7.38 5.88
CA ILE A 224 3.16 -8.83 6.04
C ILE A 224 2.25 -9.19 7.21
N GLU A 225 1.34 -10.15 7.01
CA GLU A 225 0.68 -10.87 8.11
C GLU A 225 1.48 -12.15 8.38
N GLY A 226 2.45 -12.02 9.29
CA GLY A 226 3.43 -13.06 9.67
C GLY A 226 4.66 -12.46 10.34
N ASP A 227 5.63 -13.32 10.65
CA ASP A 227 6.80 -12.94 11.43
C ASP A 227 7.92 -12.37 10.54
N LEU A 228 8.60 -11.33 11.04
CA LEU A 228 9.75 -10.70 10.39
C LEU A 228 10.99 -10.82 11.29
N ILE A 229 12.08 -11.30 10.71
CA ILE A 229 13.32 -11.60 11.43
C ILE A 229 14.48 -10.92 10.70
N GLU A 230 15.34 -10.21 11.43
CA GLU A 230 16.67 -9.83 10.97
C GLU A 230 17.68 -10.92 11.33
N ALA A 231 18.54 -11.27 10.37
CA ALA A 231 19.60 -12.24 10.53
C ALA A 231 20.96 -11.60 10.21
N SER A 232 21.89 -11.70 11.14
CA SER A 232 23.24 -11.15 11.03
C SER A 232 24.28 -12.14 11.56
N LEU A 233 25.54 -11.94 11.20
CA LEU A 233 26.67 -12.62 11.83
C LEU A 233 27.18 -11.80 13.00
N ASN A 234 27.46 -12.44 14.12
CA ASN A 234 28.14 -11.83 15.26
C ASN A 234 29.67 -11.90 15.13
N TYR A 235 30.40 -11.42 16.15
CA TYR A 235 31.87 -11.41 16.13
C TYR A 235 32.50 -12.82 16.07
N ASP A 236 31.77 -13.85 16.50
CA ASP A 236 32.20 -15.25 16.46
C ASP A 236 31.81 -15.95 15.14
N ASN A 237 31.19 -15.23 14.20
CA ASN A 237 30.58 -15.74 12.96
C ASN A 237 29.39 -16.69 13.17
N ASP A 238 28.75 -16.64 14.34
CA ASP A 238 27.47 -17.32 14.57
C ASP A 238 26.31 -16.45 14.07
N ILE A 239 25.22 -17.12 13.66
CA ILE A 239 24.00 -16.44 13.20
C ILE A 239 23.22 -15.96 14.42
N GLU A 240 23.01 -14.64 14.49
CA GLU A 240 22.07 -14.01 15.41
C GLU A 240 20.78 -13.70 14.69
N LEU A 241 19.66 -13.98 15.36
CA LEU A 241 18.31 -13.75 14.86
C LEU A 241 17.59 -12.79 15.80
N LEU A 242 16.99 -11.74 15.24
CA LEU A 242 16.19 -10.76 15.97
C LEU A 242 14.82 -10.64 15.32
N GLU A 243 13.77 -10.94 16.07
CA GLU A 243 12.40 -10.63 15.62
C GLU A 243 12.18 -9.12 15.67
N VAL A 244 11.66 -8.55 14.58
CA VAL A 244 11.48 -7.10 14.42
C VAL A 244 10.11 -6.76 13.88
N ASP A 245 9.60 -5.59 14.24
CA ASP A 245 8.32 -5.09 13.75
C ASP A 245 8.39 -4.55 12.31
N TYR A 246 9.55 -4.03 11.93
CA TYR A 246 9.84 -3.58 10.57
C TYR A 246 11.35 -3.61 10.30
N SER A 247 11.72 -3.67 9.02
CA SER A 247 13.11 -3.58 8.57
C SER A 247 13.18 -2.90 7.19
N THR A 248 14.31 -2.29 6.89
CA THR A 248 14.55 -1.64 5.59
C THR A 248 15.55 -2.46 4.80
N VAL A 249 15.23 -2.73 3.54
CA VAL A 249 16.04 -3.54 2.63
C VAL A 249 16.46 -2.69 1.44
N VAL A 250 17.72 -2.81 1.02
CA VAL A 250 18.18 -2.29 -0.27
C VAL A 250 17.99 -3.36 -1.33
N SER A 251 17.13 -3.10 -2.30
CA SER A 251 16.97 -3.93 -3.49
C SER A 251 17.91 -3.43 -4.59
N THR A 252 18.95 -4.21 -4.89
CA THR A 252 19.84 -3.99 -6.05
C THR A 252 19.33 -4.81 -7.23
N LYS A 253 19.02 -4.17 -8.37
CA LYS A 253 18.49 -4.88 -9.55
C LYS A 253 19.56 -5.56 -10.41
N SER A 254 20.78 -5.03 -10.43
CA SER A 254 22.01 -5.67 -10.94
C SER A 254 23.16 -4.68 -10.74
N PHE A 255 24.41 -5.10 -10.96
CA PHE A 255 25.57 -4.18 -10.92
C PHE A 255 25.57 -3.19 -12.10
N GLU A 256 24.88 -3.53 -13.20
CA GLU A 256 24.84 -2.73 -14.44
C GLU A 256 23.76 -1.65 -14.41
N GLU A 257 22.70 -1.85 -13.62
CA GLU A 257 21.63 -0.87 -13.43
C GLU A 257 21.87 -0.05 -12.16
N GLN A 258 22.11 1.26 -12.30
CA GLN A 258 22.29 2.21 -11.18
C GLN A 258 21.03 2.44 -10.33
N ASN A 259 20.08 1.50 -10.34
CA ASN A 259 18.78 1.62 -9.71
C ASN A 259 18.69 0.68 -8.50
N SER A 260 19.57 0.90 -7.52
CA SER A 260 19.26 0.42 -6.18
C SER A 260 17.96 1.09 -5.71
N SER A 261 17.26 0.49 -4.75
CA SER A 261 16.13 1.14 -4.11
C SER A 261 15.97 0.70 -2.68
N LEU A 262 15.52 1.61 -1.82
CA LEU A 262 15.11 1.28 -0.47
C LEU A 262 13.66 0.84 -0.46
N LEU A 263 13.38 -0.25 0.25
CA LEU A 263 12.03 -0.70 0.55
C LEU A 263 11.93 -1.04 2.03
N THR A 264 10.76 -0.79 2.62
CA THR A 264 10.49 -1.14 4.02
C THR A 264 9.56 -2.33 4.07
N VAL A 265 9.83 -3.30 4.94
CA VAL A 265 8.90 -4.38 5.27
C VAL A 265 8.41 -4.17 6.70
N VAL A 266 7.12 -4.28 6.93
CA VAL A 266 6.48 -4.05 8.23
C VAL A 266 5.45 -5.14 8.53
N THR A 267 5.38 -5.58 9.78
CA THR A 267 4.39 -6.56 10.23
C THR A 267 3.01 -5.92 10.37
N SER A 268 1.95 -6.70 10.15
CA SER A 268 0.57 -6.23 10.26
C SER A 268 0.21 -5.78 11.67
N ASP A 269 0.84 -6.39 12.67
CA ASP A 269 0.58 -6.15 14.08
C ASP A 269 1.13 -4.78 14.52
N TYR A 270 2.27 -4.38 13.97
CA TYR A 270 2.86 -3.07 14.19
C TYR A 270 2.30 -1.97 13.27
N PHE A 271 1.62 -2.35 12.17
CA PHE A 271 1.26 -1.41 11.11
C PHE A 271 0.46 -0.18 11.57
N GLY A 272 -0.40 -0.32 12.58
CA GLY A 272 -1.13 0.81 13.16
C GLY A 272 -0.20 1.89 13.72
N LYS A 273 0.83 1.49 14.48
CA LYS A 273 1.84 2.40 15.02
C LYS A 273 2.74 2.94 13.91
N PHE A 274 3.14 2.09 12.96
CA PHE A 274 3.92 2.51 11.81
C PHE A 274 3.23 3.59 10.97
N ALA A 275 1.93 3.47 10.69
CA ALA A 275 1.18 4.46 9.92
C ALA A 275 1.11 5.83 10.60
N MET A 276 0.97 5.84 11.93
CA MET A 276 1.03 7.06 12.75
C MET A 276 2.43 7.70 12.70
N GLU A 277 3.49 6.91 12.88
CA GLU A 277 4.88 7.37 12.79
C GLU A 277 5.19 7.92 11.39
N LEU A 278 4.71 7.24 10.33
CA LEU A 278 4.87 7.65 8.95
C LEU A 278 4.19 8.99 8.63
N MET A 279 2.98 9.22 9.15
CA MET A 279 2.30 10.52 9.00
C MET A 279 3.09 11.64 9.71
N GLY A 280 3.54 11.38 10.93
CA GLY A 280 4.38 12.33 11.67
C GLY A 280 5.67 12.68 10.92
N ASP A 281 6.30 11.69 10.27
CA ASP A 281 7.46 11.89 9.40
C ASP A 281 7.15 12.74 8.16
N CYS A 282 5.97 12.56 7.55
CA CYS A 282 5.51 13.39 6.43
C CYS A 282 5.31 14.86 6.85
N GLU A 283 4.67 15.09 8.00
CA GLU A 283 4.48 16.44 8.53
C GLU A 283 5.81 17.13 8.84
N GLN A 284 6.73 16.41 9.48
CA GLN A 284 8.07 16.90 9.77
C GLN A 284 8.87 17.17 8.49
N PHE A 285 8.75 16.33 7.46
CA PHE A 285 9.35 16.57 6.15
C PHE A 285 8.91 17.92 5.58
N PHE A 286 7.60 18.16 5.49
CA PHE A 286 7.08 19.40 4.90
C PHE A 286 7.37 20.65 5.73
N LYS A 287 7.60 20.50 7.04
CA LYS A 287 8.00 21.58 7.94
C LYS A 287 9.50 21.89 7.81
N ASN A 288 10.34 20.86 7.96
CA ASN A 288 11.79 20.99 8.06
C ASN A 288 12.44 21.38 6.73
N TYR A 289 11.85 20.96 5.60
CA TYR A 289 12.38 21.24 4.25
C TYR A 289 11.58 22.29 3.48
N SER A 290 10.84 23.14 4.19
CA SER A 290 9.97 24.15 3.58
C SER A 290 10.73 25.11 2.66
N LYS A 291 11.98 25.48 3.00
CA LYS A 291 12.82 26.37 2.19
C LYS A 291 13.26 25.72 0.88
N GLU A 292 13.73 24.48 0.94
CA GLU A 292 14.15 23.70 -0.22
C GLU A 292 12.95 23.42 -1.14
N ILE A 293 11.80 23.07 -0.56
CA ILE A 293 10.55 22.89 -1.29
C ILE A 293 10.14 24.18 -2.01
N GLU A 294 10.21 25.34 -1.34
CA GLU A 294 9.91 26.62 -1.97
C GLU A 294 10.87 26.94 -3.12
N LEU A 295 12.17 26.67 -2.96
CA LEU A 295 13.17 26.84 -4.01
C LEU A 295 12.86 25.98 -5.24
N ILE A 296 12.57 24.70 -5.04
CA ILE A 296 12.22 23.76 -6.12
C ILE A 296 10.93 24.19 -6.81
N SER A 297 9.94 24.68 -6.07
CA SER A 297 8.67 25.12 -6.65
C SER A 297 8.82 26.27 -7.65
N LYS A 298 9.84 27.13 -7.46
CA LYS A 298 10.13 28.28 -8.34
C LYS A 298 11.01 27.88 -9.51
N ASN A 299 12.08 27.12 -9.24
CA ASN A 299 13.13 26.86 -10.22
C ASN A 299 12.90 25.58 -11.05
N HIS A 300 12.19 24.59 -10.48
CA HIS A 300 11.96 23.28 -11.10
C HIS A 300 10.49 22.82 -10.94
N PRO A 301 9.50 23.62 -11.39
CA PRO A 301 8.09 23.34 -11.14
C PRO A 301 7.54 22.11 -11.87
N THR A 302 8.24 21.58 -12.88
CA THR A 302 7.80 20.42 -13.67
C THR A 302 8.94 19.40 -13.84
N ASN A 303 8.60 18.18 -14.29
CA ASN A 303 9.59 17.14 -14.59
C ASN A 303 10.13 17.19 -16.03
N ILE A 304 9.55 18.04 -16.88
CA ILE A 304 10.01 18.24 -18.24
C ILE A 304 11.14 19.29 -18.19
N PRO A 305 12.29 19.05 -18.85
CA PRO A 305 13.30 20.09 -18.99
C PRO A 305 12.64 21.34 -19.59
N THR A 306 12.79 22.48 -18.93
CA THR A 306 12.47 23.76 -19.56
C THR A 306 13.43 23.90 -20.74
N ASN A 307 12.95 23.71 -21.97
CA ASN A 307 13.73 24.04 -23.14
C ASN A 307 14.12 25.51 -23.02
N ILE A 308 15.43 25.77 -23.01
CA ILE A 308 16.02 27.11 -22.90
C ILE A 308 15.75 27.95 -24.18
N TYR A 309 14.99 27.42 -25.14
CA TYR A 309 14.78 28.01 -26.46
C TYR A 309 13.41 28.68 -26.69
N ASP A 310 12.59 28.90 -25.65
CA ASP A 310 11.34 29.69 -25.78
C ASP A 310 11.53 31.19 -25.46
N ASN A 311 12.76 31.69 -25.52
CA ASN A 311 13.06 33.12 -25.57
C ASN A 311 13.73 33.45 -26.91
N ASP A 312 12.96 33.38 -28.00
CA ASP A 312 13.15 34.18 -29.23
C ASP A 312 12.16 33.69 -30.29
N PHE A 313 10.93 34.22 -30.29
CA PHE A 313 10.12 34.50 -31.48
C PHE A 313 9.08 35.59 -31.19
#